data_AF-A0A2K5K4R0-F1
#
_entry.id   AF-A0A2K5K4R0-F1
#
_cell.length_a   1.000
_cell.length_b   1.000
_cell.length_c   1.000
_cell.angle_alpha   90.00
_cell.angle_beta   90.00
_cell.angle_gamma   90.00
#
_symmetry.space_group_name_H-M   'P 1'
#
loop_
_entity.id
_entity.type
_entity.pdbx_description
1 polymer ?
#
loop_
_entity_poly.entity_id
_entity_poly.type
_entity_poly.pdbx_seq_one_letter_code
_entity_poly.pdbx_strand_id
1 'polypeptide(L)'
;MCAFTWLLLLLLLQEGDQRRLWRWLVAVLHESISLPLEISPKEEVENIIWSSHKSLATVVPGKEGHPATIMVTNPHYQGRVSFLDPSYSLHISNLSWEDSGLYQAQVNLRTSQTSIMQQYNLRVYHPNYASEKPSTAFCLLAKGLFVLLLLVILATVLWVIRVQKRRKMPRMKKLMRNRMKLRKKAKPASSPA
;
A
#
# COMPACT_ATOMS: atom_id res chain seq x y z
N MET A 1 -10.19 -4.69 33.08
CA MET A 1 -10.05 -5.46 31.82
C MET A 1 -11.20 -5.23 30.82
N CYS A 2 -12.35 -4.67 31.23
CA CYS A 2 -13.51 -4.44 30.35
C CYS A 2 -13.39 -3.27 29.35
N ALA A 3 -12.46 -2.32 29.55
CA ALA A 3 -12.28 -1.20 28.62
C ALA A 3 -11.59 -1.61 27.30
N PHE A 4 -10.65 -2.56 27.36
CA PHE A 4 -9.96 -3.08 26.18
C PHE A 4 -10.88 -3.93 25.30
N THR A 5 -11.80 -4.69 25.89
CA THR A 5 -12.80 -5.47 25.14
C THR A 5 -13.81 -4.57 24.43
N TRP A 6 -14.18 -3.43 25.03
CA TRP A 6 -15.06 -2.45 24.39
C TRP A 6 -14.36 -1.67 23.28
N LEU A 7 -13.07 -1.35 23.46
CA LEU A 7 -12.25 -0.73 22.42
C LEU A 7 -12.02 -1.69 21.24
N LEU A 8 -11.83 -2.98 21.52
CA LEU A 8 -11.73 -4.02 20.49
C LEU A 8 -13.08 -4.21 19.75
N LEU A 9 -14.20 -4.14 20.47
CA LEU A 9 -15.53 -4.17 19.88
C LEU A 9 -15.80 -2.93 19.00
N LEU A 10 -15.35 -1.74 19.42
CA LEU A 10 -15.43 -0.51 18.64
C LEU A 10 -14.53 -0.57 17.39
N LEU A 11 -13.33 -1.15 17.49
CA LEU A 11 -12.46 -1.39 16.34
C LEU A 11 -13.06 -2.40 15.35
N LEU A 12 -13.69 -3.47 15.85
CA LEU A 12 -14.41 -4.46 15.04
C LEU A 12 -15.72 -3.89 14.44
N LEU A 13 -16.40 -2.96 15.13
CA LEU A 13 -17.59 -2.28 14.60
C LEU A 13 -17.22 -1.23 13.54
N GLN A 14 -16.02 -0.64 13.63
CA GLN A 14 -15.50 0.30 12.61
C GLN A 14 -15.21 -0.40 11.27
N GLU A 15 -15.05 -1.72 11.28
CA GLU A 15 -14.96 -2.55 10.06
C GLU A 15 -16.32 -2.74 9.36
N GLY A 16 -17.42 -2.32 9.98
CA GLY A 16 -18.78 -2.40 9.45
C GLY A 16 -19.15 -1.34 8.40
N ASP A 17 -18.30 -0.33 8.15
CA ASP A 17 -18.56 0.75 7.16
C ASP A 17 -17.58 0.70 5.97
N GLN A 18 -17.10 -0.49 5.62
CA GLN A 18 -16.26 -0.70 4.43
C GLN A 18 -17.05 -0.63 3.10
N ARG A 19 -18.38 -0.46 3.13
CA ARG A 19 -19.22 -0.38 1.92
C ARG A 19 -19.14 0.97 1.20
N ARG A 20 -18.44 1.96 1.75
CA ARG A 20 -18.31 3.32 1.19
C ARG A 20 -16.88 3.74 0.90
N LEU A 21 -15.94 2.79 0.84
CA LEU A 21 -14.60 3.11 0.36
C LEU A 21 -14.59 3.12 -1.18
N TRP A 22 -14.57 4.33 -1.73
CA TRP A 22 -14.12 4.60 -3.10
C TRP A 22 -12.91 3.73 -3.51
N ARG A 23 -13.01 3.11 -4.69
CA ARG A 23 -11.95 2.27 -5.25
C ARG A 23 -10.95 3.13 -6.02
N TRP A 24 -9.67 3.03 -5.69
CA TRP A 24 -8.61 3.80 -6.34
C TRP A 24 -8.26 3.19 -7.70
N LEU A 25 -8.27 4.02 -8.75
CA LEU A 25 -7.90 3.65 -10.10
C LEU A 25 -6.83 4.61 -10.64
N VAL A 26 -5.87 4.05 -11.37
CA VAL A 26 -4.74 4.78 -11.96
C VAL A 26 -4.79 4.58 -13.46
N ALA A 27 -4.68 5.67 -14.20
CA ALA A 27 -4.62 5.65 -15.66
C ALA A 27 -3.51 6.56 -16.18
N VAL A 28 -3.18 6.36 -17.46
CA VAL A 28 -2.17 7.15 -18.16
C VAL A 28 -2.88 8.18 -19.05
N LEU A 29 -2.29 9.37 -19.17
CA LEU A 29 -2.79 10.44 -20.02
C LEU A 29 -2.91 9.98 -21.50
N HIS A 30 -3.97 10.40 -22.18
CA HIS A 30 -4.37 10.04 -23.55
C HIS A 30 -4.75 8.56 -23.78
N GLU A 31 -4.61 7.71 -22.78
CA GLU A 31 -5.05 6.32 -22.84
C GLU A 31 -6.55 6.20 -22.50
N SER A 32 -7.01 4.98 -22.25
CA SER A 32 -8.38 4.69 -21.81
C SER A 32 -8.43 3.93 -20.49
N ILE A 33 -9.58 3.97 -19.83
CA ILE A 33 -9.84 3.17 -18.63
C ILE A 33 -11.29 2.69 -18.59
N SER A 34 -11.52 1.56 -17.93
CA SER A 34 -12.85 1.05 -17.60
C SER A 34 -13.08 1.10 -16.10
N LEU A 35 -14.18 1.72 -15.69
CA LEU A 35 -14.71 1.69 -14.32
C LEU A 35 -15.79 0.60 -14.29
N PRO A 36 -15.50 -0.59 -13.76
CA PRO A 36 -16.44 -1.69 -13.82
C PRO A 36 -17.61 -1.48 -12.84
N LEU A 37 -18.69 -2.21 -13.05
CA LEU A 37 -19.80 -2.26 -12.10
C LEU A 37 -19.94 -3.67 -11.54
N GLU A 38 -20.09 -3.76 -10.22
CA GLU A 38 -20.39 -5.02 -9.53
C GLU A 38 -21.89 -5.13 -9.33
N ILE A 39 -22.58 -5.74 -10.28
CA ILE A 39 -24.04 -5.95 -10.27
C ILE A 39 -24.32 -7.43 -10.05
N SER A 40 -25.24 -7.75 -9.15
CA SER A 40 -25.68 -9.13 -8.93
C SER A 40 -26.37 -9.64 -10.20
N PRO A 41 -26.03 -10.83 -10.72
CA PRO A 41 -26.66 -11.39 -11.91
C PRO A 41 -28.15 -11.74 -11.71
N LYS A 42 -28.66 -11.67 -10.48
CA LYS A 42 -30.09 -11.87 -10.16
C LYS A 42 -30.92 -10.59 -10.25
N GLU A 43 -30.27 -9.44 -10.38
CA GLU A 43 -30.95 -8.14 -10.40
C GLU A 43 -31.07 -7.63 -11.84
N GLU A 44 -32.26 -7.19 -12.22
CA GLU A 44 -32.47 -6.42 -13.43
C GLU A 44 -32.17 -4.95 -13.17
N VAL A 45 -31.37 -4.33 -14.03
CA VAL A 45 -31.03 -2.92 -13.95
C VAL A 45 -32.14 -2.10 -14.61
N GLU A 46 -32.68 -1.10 -13.90
CA GLU A 46 -33.62 -0.13 -14.47
C GLU A 46 -32.87 0.96 -15.23
N ASN A 47 -31.94 1.62 -14.57
CA ASN A 47 -31.04 2.59 -15.16
C ASN A 47 -29.79 2.79 -14.30
N ILE A 48 -28.75 3.35 -14.92
CA ILE A 48 -27.50 3.68 -14.26
C ILE A 48 -27.22 5.15 -14.48
N ILE A 49 -26.92 5.87 -13.39
CA ILE A 49 -26.57 7.27 -13.43
C ILE A 49 -25.10 7.40 -13.04
N TRP A 50 -24.28 7.85 -13.99
CA TRP A 50 -22.88 8.17 -13.78
C TRP A 50 -22.70 9.66 -13.53
N SER A 51 -21.92 9.97 -12.50
CA SER A 51 -21.50 11.32 -12.19
C SER A 51 -20.02 11.35 -11.83
N SER A 52 -19.40 12.51 -12.06
CA SER A 52 -18.11 12.87 -11.48
C SER A 52 -18.32 14.14 -10.65
N HIS A 53 -17.49 15.18 -10.83
CA HIS A 53 -17.77 16.52 -10.33
C HIS A 53 -19.06 17.14 -10.91
N LYS A 54 -19.54 16.60 -12.04
CA LYS A 54 -20.81 16.95 -12.73
C LYS A 54 -21.53 15.66 -13.16
N SER A 55 -22.78 15.77 -13.58
CA SER A 55 -23.47 14.68 -14.31
C SER A 55 -22.60 14.25 -15.51
N LEU A 56 -22.52 12.95 -15.79
CA LEU A 56 -21.69 12.39 -16.86
C LEU A 56 -22.56 11.75 -17.93
N ALA A 57 -23.33 10.72 -17.56
CA ALA A 57 -24.23 10.02 -18.46
C ALA A 57 -25.29 9.22 -17.69
N THR A 58 -26.40 8.94 -18.36
CA THR A 58 -27.40 7.98 -17.93
C THR A 58 -27.47 6.84 -18.94
N VAL A 59 -27.48 5.61 -18.44
CA VAL A 59 -27.61 4.39 -19.25
C VAL A 59 -28.92 3.72 -18.88
N VAL A 60 -29.74 3.43 -19.89
CA VAL A 60 -30.97 2.64 -19.75
C VAL A 60 -30.78 1.36 -20.55
N PRO A 61 -30.72 0.19 -19.89
CA PRO A 61 -30.64 -1.10 -20.58
C PRO A 61 -31.71 -1.25 -21.66
N GLY A 62 -31.31 -1.79 -22.81
CA GLY A 62 -32.25 -2.14 -23.87
C GLY A 62 -33.09 -3.34 -23.47
N LYS A 63 -34.29 -3.45 -24.06
CA LYS A 63 -35.07 -4.70 -24.00
C LYS A 63 -34.42 -5.74 -24.90
N GLU A 64 -34.75 -7.01 -24.72
CA GLU A 64 -34.19 -8.14 -25.49
C GLU A 64 -33.92 -7.80 -26.97
N GLY A 65 -32.68 -7.99 -27.40
CA GLY A 65 -32.23 -7.73 -28.78
C GLY A 65 -31.96 -6.27 -29.14
N HIS A 66 -32.21 -5.32 -28.24
CA HIS A 66 -31.99 -3.89 -28.47
C HIS A 66 -30.79 -3.38 -27.66
N PRO A 67 -29.97 -2.47 -28.22
CA PRO A 67 -28.86 -1.87 -27.51
C PRO A 67 -29.33 -0.98 -26.37
N ALA A 68 -28.48 -0.78 -25.36
CA ALA A 68 -28.74 0.19 -24.31
C ALA A 68 -28.86 1.61 -24.87
N THR A 69 -29.79 2.39 -24.32
CA THR A 69 -29.90 3.82 -24.61
C THR A 69 -28.94 4.58 -23.70
N ILE A 70 -27.99 5.28 -24.30
CA ILE A 70 -26.96 6.05 -23.60
C ILE A 70 -27.21 7.53 -23.83
N MET A 71 -27.40 8.27 -22.75
CA MET A 71 -27.53 9.73 -22.78
C MET A 71 -26.34 10.35 -22.04
N VAL A 72 -25.35 10.82 -22.80
CA VAL A 72 -24.22 11.57 -22.25
C VAL A 72 -24.67 13.01 -21.99
N THR A 73 -24.62 13.46 -20.75
CA THR A 73 -25.15 14.76 -20.34
C THR A 73 -24.08 15.85 -20.33
N ASN A 74 -22.81 15.48 -20.20
CA ASN A 74 -21.71 16.43 -20.13
C ASN A 74 -20.90 16.43 -21.44
N PRO A 75 -20.83 17.57 -22.15
CA PRO A 75 -20.11 17.69 -23.43
C PRO A 75 -18.64 17.27 -23.37
N HIS A 76 -17.99 17.39 -22.22
CA HIS A 76 -16.60 16.96 -22.03
C HIS A 76 -16.40 15.46 -22.33
N TYR A 77 -17.43 14.65 -22.11
CA TYR A 77 -17.39 13.21 -22.30
C TYR A 77 -17.99 12.77 -23.65
N GLN A 78 -18.58 13.70 -24.41
CA GLN A 78 -19.21 13.40 -25.69
C GLN A 78 -18.21 12.78 -26.67
N GLY A 79 -18.55 11.62 -27.23
CA GLY A 79 -17.69 10.88 -28.15
C GLY A 79 -16.45 10.23 -27.52
N ARG A 80 -16.21 10.42 -26.21
CA ARG A 80 -15.09 9.79 -25.48
C ARG A 80 -15.53 8.62 -24.60
N VAL A 81 -16.81 8.57 -24.21
CA VAL A 81 -17.32 7.53 -23.33
C VAL A 81 -18.14 6.48 -24.06
N SER A 82 -17.99 5.24 -23.61
CA SER A 82 -18.79 4.10 -24.04
C SER A 82 -19.09 3.20 -22.85
N PHE A 83 -20.01 2.24 -23.02
CA PHE A 83 -20.42 1.33 -21.96
C PHE A 83 -20.27 -0.12 -22.45
N LEU A 84 -19.58 -0.94 -21.67
CA LEU A 84 -19.27 -2.31 -22.08
C LEU A 84 -20.42 -3.26 -21.71
N ASP A 85 -21.13 -3.76 -22.72
CA ASP A 85 -22.15 -4.79 -22.55
C ASP A 85 -21.53 -6.16 -22.22
N PRO A 86 -22.11 -6.97 -21.32
CA PRO A 86 -23.30 -6.73 -20.50
C PRO A 86 -22.99 -6.12 -19.12
N SER A 87 -21.74 -5.75 -18.87
CA SER A 87 -21.25 -5.30 -17.55
C SER A 87 -21.67 -3.88 -17.17
N TYR A 88 -22.08 -3.08 -18.16
CA TYR A 88 -22.31 -1.64 -18.05
C TYR A 88 -21.11 -0.84 -17.48
N SER A 89 -19.90 -1.40 -17.59
CA SER A 89 -18.67 -0.72 -17.17
C SER A 89 -18.52 0.57 -17.98
N LEU A 90 -18.28 1.69 -17.29
CA LEU A 90 -18.01 2.96 -17.95
C LEU A 90 -16.60 2.92 -18.53
N HIS A 91 -16.48 3.00 -19.85
CA HIS A 91 -15.22 3.15 -20.55
C HIS A 91 -15.03 4.61 -20.95
N ILE A 92 -13.88 5.18 -20.60
CA ILE A 92 -13.49 6.55 -20.96
C ILE A 92 -12.21 6.45 -21.79
N SER A 93 -12.25 6.97 -23.00
CA SER A 93 -11.11 7.05 -23.92
C SER A 93 -10.49 8.45 -23.94
N ASN A 94 -9.24 8.53 -24.42
CA ASN A 94 -8.49 9.78 -24.56
C ASN A 94 -8.53 10.62 -23.27
N LEU A 95 -8.02 10.02 -22.19
CA LEU A 95 -8.03 10.63 -20.86
C LEU A 95 -7.20 11.91 -20.81
N SER A 96 -7.74 12.92 -20.11
CA SER A 96 -7.10 14.18 -19.78
C SER A 96 -6.82 14.27 -18.28
N TRP A 97 -6.03 15.25 -17.85
CA TRP A 97 -5.83 15.52 -16.43
C TRP A 97 -7.12 15.91 -15.70
N GLU A 98 -8.05 16.55 -16.41
CA GLU A 98 -9.36 16.99 -15.90
C GLU A 98 -10.29 15.81 -15.59
N ASP A 99 -10.03 14.64 -16.18
CA ASP A 99 -10.78 13.41 -15.89
C ASP A 99 -10.38 12.80 -14.53
N SER A 100 -9.36 13.33 -13.83
CA SER A 100 -9.02 12.86 -12.49
C SER A 100 -10.06 13.29 -11.45
N GLY A 101 -10.40 12.39 -10.53
CA GLY A 101 -11.27 12.69 -9.39
C GLY A 101 -12.24 11.59 -9.05
N LEU A 102 -13.23 11.95 -8.22
CA LEU A 102 -14.28 11.05 -7.77
C LEU A 102 -15.31 10.83 -8.89
N TYR A 103 -15.58 9.56 -9.18
CA TYR A 103 -16.69 9.09 -10.00
C TYR A 103 -17.66 8.31 -9.12
N GLN A 104 -18.95 8.42 -9.42
CA GLN A 104 -20.01 7.70 -8.75
C GLN A 104 -20.92 7.08 -9.80
N ALA A 105 -21.31 5.83 -9.54
CA ALA A 105 -22.34 5.14 -10.27
C ALA A 105 -23.47 4.81 -9.30
N GLN A 106 -24.66 5.35 -9.59
CA GLN A 106 -25.89 4.93 -8.97
C GLN A 106 -26.57 3.93 -9.89
N VAL A 107 -26.65 2.67 -9.46
CA VAL A 107 -27.33 1.60 -10.19
C VAL A 107 -28.70 1.42 -9.56
N ASN A 108 -29.76 1.78 -10.27
CA ASN A 108 -31.13 1.54 -9.83
C ASN A 108 -31.57 0.16 -10.31
N LEU A 109 -32.04 -0.65 -9.37
CA LEU A 109 -32.39 -2.04 -9.61
C LEU A 109 -33.91 -2.20 -9.62
N ARG A 110 -34.40 -2.79 -10.71
CA ARG A 110 -35.82 -3.02 -10.94
C ARG A 110 -36.36 -4.15 -10.07
N THR A 111 -35.60 -5.24 -9.93
CA THR A 111 -36.05 -6.45 -9.22
C THR A 111 -36.25 -6.18 -7.73
N SER A 112 -35.23 -5.64 -7.07
CA SER A 112 -35.28 -5.32 -5.65
C SER A 112 -35.95 -3.98 -5.31
N GLN A 113 -36.20 -3.11 -6.29
CA GLN A 113 -36.67 -1.73 -6.08
C GLN A 113 -35.72 -0.92 -5.16
N THR A 114 -34.42 -1.18 -5.28
CA THR A 114 -33.38 -0.50 -4.50
C THR A 114 -32.31 0.11 -5.40
N SER A 115 -31.37 0.85 -4.82
CA SER A 115 -30.20 1.38 -5.54
C SER A 115 -28.90 0.97 -4.87
N ILE A 116 -27.88 0.72 -5.71
CA ILE A 116 -26.50 0.47 -5.29
C ILE A 116 -25.66 1.67 -5.69
N MET A 117 -24.83 2.15 -4.75
CA MET A 117 -23.85 3.20 -5.01
C MET A 117 -22.44 2.60 -5.09
N GLN A 118 -21.73 2.85 -6.18
CA GLN A 118 -20.31 2.52 -6.33
C GLN A 118 -19.50 3.79 -6.59
N GLN A 119 -18.34 3.88 -5.97
CA GLN A 119 -17.50 5.06 -6.03
C GLN A 119 -16.08 4.70 -6.46
N TYR A 120 -15.49 5.54 -7.29
CA TYR A 120 -14.13 5.37 -7.83
C TYR A 120 -13.36 6.67 -7.68
N ASN A 121 -12.08 6.60 -7.34
CA ASN A 121 -11.19 7.76 -7.45
C ASN A 121 -10.16 7.52 -8.55
N LEU A 122 -10.32 8.24 -9.66
CA LEU A 122 -9.44 8.14 -10.82
C LEU A 122 -8.27 9.12 -10.68
N ARG A 123 -7.05 8.63 -10.85
CA ARG A 123 -5.84 9.44 -10.99
C ARG A 123 -5.22 9.21 -12.36
N VAL A 124 -5.17 10.27 -13.17
CA VAL A 124 -4.49 10.26 -14.47
C VAL A 124 -3.08 10.81 -14.30
N TYR A 125 -2.07 10.11 -14.83
CA TYR A 125 -0.67 10.51 -14.76
C TYR A 125 -0.02 10.60 -16.14
N HIS A 126 1.00 11.44 -16.28
CA HIS A 126 1.82 11.48 -17.48
C HIS A 126 2.76 10.27 -17.49
N PRO A 127 2.92 9.58 -18.63
CA PRO A 127 3.88 8.48 -18.74
C PRO A 127 5.31 8.92 -18.38
N ASN A 128 5.71 10.13 -18.79
CA ASN A 128 7.05 10.65 -18.52
C ASN A 128 7.34 10.86 -17.03
N TYR A 129 6.33 11.11 -16.18
CA TYR A 129 6.53 11.20 -14.72
C TYR A 129 6.49 9.83 -14.04
N ALA A 130 5.76 8.86 -14.62
CA ALA A 130 5.72 7.49 -14.09
C ALA A 130 7.00 6.67 -14.41
N SER A 131 7.77 7.11 -15.43
CA SER A 131 9.00 6.45 -15.89
C SER A 131 10.29 7.07 -15.34
N GLU A 132 10.23 8.18 -14.59
CA GLU A 132 11.35 8.66 -13.78
C GLU A 132 11.53 7.78 -12.54
N LYS A 133 11.82 6.50 -12.76
CA LYS A 133 12.48 5.69 -11.74
C LYS A 133 13.85 6.35 -11.53
N PRO A 134 14.24 6.75 -10.30
CA PRO A 134 15.61 7.21 -10.05
C PRO A 134 16.54 6.16 -10.65
N SER A 135 17.51 6.60 -11.47
CA SER A 135 18.31 5.71 -12.30
C SER A 135 18.74 4.52 -11.45
N THR A 136 18.50 3.31 -11.93
CA THR A 136 18.71 2.09 -11.15
C THR A 136 20.15 2.02 -10.63
N ALA A 137 21.08 2.66 -11.36
CA ALA A 137 22.46 2.91 -10.95
C ALA A 137 22.59 3.71 -9.64
N PHE A 138 21.87 4.82 -9.47
CA PHE A 138 21.90 5.61 -8.24
C PHE A 138 21.42 4.81 -7.02
N CYS A 139 20.34 4.03 -7.18
CA CYS A 139 19.86 3.14 -6.12
C CYS A 139 20.86 2.02 -5.77
N LEU A 140 21.55 1.46 -6.76
CA LEU A 140 22.58 0.43 -6.53
C LEU A 140 23.81 1.02 -5.84
N LEU A 141 24.25 2.22 -6.22
CA LEU A 141 25.37 2.92 -5.57
C LEU A 141 25.06 3.25 -4.11
N ALA A 142 23.86 3.74 -3.81
CA ALA A 142 23.43 4.02 -2.44
C ALA A 142 23.45 2.74 -1.59
N LYS A 143 22.90 1.63 -2.11
CA LYS A 143 22.93 0.32 -1.43
C LYS A 143 24.36 -0.17 -1.20
N GLY A 144 25.24 -0.04 -2.19
CA GLY A 144 26.65 -0.39 -2.08
C GLY A 144 27.36 0.41 -0.97
N LEU A 145 27.10 1.72 -0.90
CA LEU A 145 27.66 2.60 0.13
C LEU A 145 27.19 2.20 1.54
N PHE A 146 25.91 1.88 1.71
CA PHE A 146 25.39 1.39 2.99
C PHE A 146 26.04 0.07 3.42
N VAL A 147 26.23 -0.88 2.50
CA VAL A 147 26.92 -2.14 2.79
C VAL A 147 28.38 -1.89 3.18
N LEU A 148 29.08 -1.01 2.46
CA LEU A 148 30.46 -0.64 2.78
C LEU A 148 30.57 -0.02 4.19
N LEU A 149 29.67 0.89 4.54
CA LEU A 149 29.60 1.51 5.87
C LEU A 149 29.43 0.46 6.97
N LEU A 150 28.52 -0.51 6.77
CA LEU A 150 28.29 -1.60 7.72
C LEU A 150 29.53 -2.48 7.91
N LEU A 151 30.26 -2.78 6.83
CA LEU A 151 31.50 -3.56 6.91
C LEU A 151 32.59 -2.83 7.68
N VAL A 152 32.72 -1.51 7.50
CA VAL A 152 33.68 -0.68 8.26
C VAL A 152 33.31 -0.65 9.74
N ILE A 153 32.04 -0.47 10.09
CA ILE A 153 31.56 -0.52 11.48
C ILE A 153 31.85 -1.89 12.08
N LEU A 154 31.56 -2.98 11.38
CA LEU A 154 31.84 -4.33 11.86
C LEU A 154 33.35 -4.55 12.10
N ALA A 155 34.19 -4.12 11.17
CA ALA A 155 35.63 -4.24 11.28
C ALA A 155 36.19 -3.44 12.47
N THR A 156 35.72 -2.21 12.67
CA THR A 156 36.13 -1.37 13.81
C THR A 156 35.68 -1.96 15.15
N VAL A 157 34.46 -2.47 15.25
CA VAL A 157 33.97 -3.16 16.45
C VAL A 157 34.80 -4.41 16.76
N LEU A 158 35.06 -5.25 15.76
CA LEU A 158 35.91 -6.44 15.92
C LEU A 158 37.34 -6.07 16.34
N TRP A 159 37.89 -4.99 15.78
CA TRP A 159 39.19 -4.46 16.15
C TRP A 159 39.22 -4.03 17.62
N VAL A 160 38.24 -3.23 18.07
CA VAL A 160 38.13 -2.79 19.47
C VAL A 160 38.01 -3.99 20.42
N ILE A 161 37.18 -4.97 20.11
CA ILE A 161 37.04 -6.21 20.91
C ILE A 161 38.37 -6.95 21.01
N ARG A 162 39.08 -7.13 19.88
CA ARG A 162 40.40 -7.78 19.84
C ARG A 162 41.43 -7.02 20.68
N VAL A 163 41.47 -5.68 20.60
CA VAL A 163 42.37 -4.84 21.39
C VAL A 163 42.05 -4.91 22.88
N GLN A 164 40.76 -4.81 23.26
CA GLN A 164 40.35 -4.94 24.65
C GLN A 164 40.73 -6.31 25.22
N LYS A 165 40.52 -7.40 24.46
CA LYS A 165 40.91 -8.76 24.86
C LYS A 165 42.43 -8.87 25.02
N ARG A 166 43.22 -8.32 24.09
CA ARG A 166 44.70 -8.28 24.21
C ARG A 166 45.17 -7.44 25.39
N ARG A 167 44.49 -6.35 25.76
CA ARG A 167 44.83 -5.52 26.93
C ARG A 167 44.44 -6.18 28.26
N LYS A 168 43.32 -6.92 28.33
CA LYS A 168 42.86 -7.61 29.55
C LYS A 168 43.68 -8.87 29.88
N MET A 169 44.20 -9.60 28.87
CA MET A 169 44.96 -10.84 29.07
C MET A 169 46.26 -10.68 29.92
N PRO A 170 47.14 -9.69 29.69
CA PRO A 170 48.30 -9.45 30.56
C PRO A 170 47.92 -9.06 31.99
N ARG A 171 46.84 -8.29 32.15
CA ARG A 171 46.32 -7.90 33.48
C ARG A 171 45.83 -9.11 34.26
N MET A 172 45.10 -10.02 33.63
CA MET A 172 44.67 -11.28 34.26
C MET A 172 45.85 -12.19 34.59
N LYS A 173 46.84 -12.32 33.69
CA LYS A 173 48.08 -13.08 33.97
C LYS A 173 48.86 -12.51 35.15
N LYS A 174 48.96 -11.18 35.28
CA LYS A 174 49.60 -10.49 36.41
C LYS A 174 48.81 -10.71 37.72
N LEU A 175 47.49 -10.63 37.68
CA LEU A 175 46.61 -10.89 38.82
C LEU A 175 46.71 -12.35 39.31
N MET A 176 46.67 -13.33 38.40
CA MET A 176 46.85 -14.75 38.74
C MET A 176 48.22 -15.02 39.38
N ARG A 177 49.29 -14.42 38.85
CA ARG A 177 50.64 -14.52 39.42
C ARG A 177 50.70 -13.97 40.84
N ASN A 178 50.06 -12.83 41.10
CA ASN A 178 50.00 -12.23 42.44
C ASN A 178 49.16 -13.07 43.41
N ARG A 179 48.01 -13.61 42.98
CA ARG A 179 47.18 -14.52 43.80
C ARG A 179 47.92 -15.80 44.21
N MET A 180 48.69 -16.41 43.30
CA MET A 180 49.49 -17.60 43.60
C MET A 180 50.59 -17.31 44.63
N LYS A 181 51.21 -16.11 44.58
CA LYS A 181 52.21 -15.69 45.58
C LYS A 181 51.61 -15.49 46.97
N LEU A 182 50.43 -14.87 47.06
CA LEU A 182 49.74 -14.70 48.34
C LEU A 182 49.34 -16.04 48.97
N ARG A 183 48.85 -16.99 48.17
CA ARG A 183 48.56 -18.36 48.63
C ARG A 183 49.81 -19.10 49.13
N LYS A 184 50.98 -18.89 48.52
CA LYS A 184 52.25 -19.46 49.00
C LYS A 184 52.72 -18.83 50.31
N LYS A 185 52.55 -17.52 50.49
CA LYS A 185 52.91 -16.83 51.74
C LYS A 185 51.98 -17.15 52.91
N ALA A 186 50.72 -17.47 52.63
CA ALA A 186 49.71 -17.79 53.65
C ALA A 186 49.73 -19.26 54.11
N LYS A 187 50.58 -20.13 53.54
CA LYS A 187 50.83 -21.46 54.10
C LYS A 187 51.85 -21.33 55.25
N PRO A 188 51.49 -21.61 56.51
CA PRO A 188 52.47 -21.66 57.58
C PRO A 188 53.44 -22.81 57.33
N ALA A 189 54.73 -22.59 57.59
CA ALA A 189 55.68 -23.68 57.64
C ALA A 189 55.24 -24.62 58.77
N SER A 190 54.84 -25.83 58.43
CA SER A 190 54.74 -26.93 59.39
C SER A 190 56.16 -27.21 59.89
N SER A 191 56.42 -26.92 61.17
CA SER A 191 57.64 -27.38 61.84
C SER A 191 57.69 -28.91 61.82
N PRO A 192 58.87 -29.52 61.60
CA PRO A 192 59.05 -30.95 61.81
C PRO A 192 59.09 -31.27 63.31
N ALA A 193 58.80 -32.53 63.60
CA ALA A 193 58.66 -33.17 64.91
C ALA A 193 59.80 -32.91 65.90
#